data_AF-A0A3N8LBJ6-F1
#
_entry.id   AF-A0A3N8LBJ6-F1
#
_cell.length_a   1.000
_cell.length_b   1.000
_cell.length_c   1.000
_cell.angle_alpha   90.00
_cell.angle_beta   90.00
_cell.angle_gamma   90.00
#
_symmetry.space_group_name_H-M   'P 1'
#
loop_
_entity.id
_entity.type
_entity.pdbx_description
1 polymer ?
#
loop_
_entity_poly.entity_id
_entity_poly.type
_entity_poly.pdbx_seq_one_letter_code
_entity_poly.pdbx_strand_id
1 'polypeptide(L)'
;MIGHLQGLHQFIAADGWPVAFGLNVTRALEECCEALPEDQRAQLFGPIEACIWHDGETQTNAWLRADAPDRKAPPLSIDRHLALTPGDEAALNLASRAWFMREFAHTLTRRFPAYAPAEAQLDLRRSLAMFADEAHQFGFRLERDIHYYMELRLRYPREPFVEDKTVRALLHQRENHGMSRLFALTARLQEIVSPKF
;
A
#
# COMPACT_ATOMS: atom_id res chain seq x y z
N MET A 1 -1.26 27.23 -16.09
CA MET A 1 -0.37 26.24 -15.43
C MET A 1 -0.19 26.52 -13.95
N ILE A 2 0.40 27.66 -13.54
CA ILE A 2 0.59 27.98 -12.10
C ILE A 2 -0.72 27.98 -11.29
N GLY A 3 -1.78 28.62 -11.81
CA GLY A 3 -3.10 28.60 -11.14
C GLY A 3 -3.75 27.22 -11.04
N HIS A 4 -3.47 26.30 -11.98
CA HIS A 4 -3.94 24.91 -11.92
C HIS A 4 -3.21 24.13 -10.83
N LEU A 5 -1.89 24.28 -10.75
CA LEU A 5 -1.06 23.67 -9.70
C LEU A 5 -1.44 24.18 -8.30
N GLN A 6 -1.81 25.45 -8.17
CA GLN A 6 -2.30 26.01 -6.91
C GLN A 6 -3.67 25.45 -6.49
N GLY A 7 -4.56 25.17 -7.45
CA GLY A 7 -5.87 24.56 -7.21
C GLY A 7 -5.84 23.05 -6.91
N LEU A 8 -4.81 22.34 -7.38
CA LEU A 8 -4.59 20.91 -7.17
C LEU A 8 -4.41 20.50 -5.69
N HIS A 9 -4.09 21.45 -4.80
CA HIS A 9 -3.87 21.18 -3.38
C HIS A 9 -5.14 20.87 -2.57
N GLN A 10 -6.32 20.91 -3.18
CA GLN A 10 -7.60 20.81 -2.48
C GLN A 10 -8.52 19.81 -3.20
N PHE A 11 -8.29 18.52 -2.95
CA PHE A 11 -9.33 17.51 -3.16
C PHE A 11 -10.39 17.68 -2.08
N ILE A 12 -11.65 17.37 -2.38
CA ILE A 12 -12.69 17.25 -1.35
C ILE A 12 -13.05 15.78 -1.28
N ALA A 13 -12.88 15.17 -0.11
CA ALA A 13 -13.31 13.81 0.16
C ALA A 13 -14.83 13.67 0.03
N ALA A 14 -15.32 12.44 -0.06
CA ALA A 14 -16.74 12.13 -0.16
C ALA A 14 -17.54 12.60 1.06
N ASP A 15 -16.87 12.80 2.19
CA ASP A 15 -17.41 13.36 3.43
C ASP A 15 -17.43 14.91 3.46
N GLY A 16 -16.94 15.56 2.41
CA GLY A 16 -16.90 17.01 2.27
C GLY A 16 -15.66 17.70 2.87
N TRP A 17 -14.72 16.94 3.46
CA TRP A 17 -13.50 17.51 4.03
C TRP A 17 -12.39 17.65 2.98
N PRO A 18 -11.55 18.70 3.08
CA PRO A 18 -10.41 18.86 2.18
C PRO A 18 -9.35 17.79 2.45
N VAL A 19 -8.93 17.12 1.39
CA VAL A 19 -7.78 16.21 1.36
C VAL A 19 -6.62 16.94 0.69
N ALA A 20 -5.52 17.08 1.42
CA ALA A 20 -4.31 17.68 0.88
C ALA A 20 -3.68 16.74 -0.15
N PHE A 21 -3.49 17.25 -1.37
CA PHE A 21 -2.54 16.66 -2.31
C PHE A 21 -1.13 17.04 -1.86
N GLY A 22 -0.34 16.02 -1.54
CA GLY A 22 1.05 16.22 -1.14
C GLY A 22 1.90 15.08 -1.65
N LEU A 23 3.03 15.42 -2.28
CA LEU A 23 4.01 14.46 -2.77
C LEU A 23 4.56 13.54 -1.66
N ASN A 24 4.35 13.88 -0.38
CA ASN A 24 5.06 13.21 0.71
C ASN A 24 4.19 12.64 1.85
N VAL A 25 2.89 12.96 2.03
CA VAL A 25 2.23 12.59 3.30
C VAL A 25 0.74 12.18 3.28
N THR A 26 -0.10 12.47 2.27
CA THR A 26 -1.56 12.18 2.45
C THR A 26 -2.35 11.62 1.26
N ARG A 27 -1.77 11.48 0.07
CA ARG A 27 -2.14 10.55 -1.02
C ARG A 27 -1.18 10.79 -2.17
N ALA A 28 -0.51 9.75 -2.64
CA ALA A 28 0.55 9.87 -3.64
C ALA A 28 -0.04 10.13 -5.05
N LEU A 29 0.68 10.87 -5.91
CA LEU A 29 0.23 11.18 -7.28
C LEU A 29 0.02 9.90 -8.10
N GLU A 30 0.83 8.89 -7.81
CA GLU A 30 0.80 7.53 -8.32
C GLU A 30 -0.60 6.91 -8.17
N GLU A 31 -1.16 7.00 -6.95
CA GLU A 31 -2.44 6.40 -6.60
C GLU A 31 -3.59 7.09 -7.34
N CYS A 32 -3.53 8.42 -7.46
CA CYS A 32 -4.50 9.20 -8.20
C CYS A 32 -4.47 8.90 -9.71
N CYS A 33 -3.28 8.76 -10.29
CA CYS A 33 -3.13 8.41 -11.71
C CYS A 33 -3.69 7.02 -12.03
N GLU A 34 -3.51 6.05 -11.12
CA GLU A 34 -3.98 4.68 -11.31
C GLU A 34 -5.48 4.50 -10.99
N ALA A 35 -6.00 5.17 -9.96
CA ALA A 35 -7.33 4.90 -9.42
C ALA A 35 -8.46 5.75 -10.00
N LEU A 36 -8.19 7.02 -10.33
CA LEU A 36 -9.27 7.94 -10.69
C LEU A 36 -9.85 7.59 -12.08
N PRO A 37 -11.19 7.72 -12.25
CA PRO A 37 -11.82 7.63 -13.56
C PRO A 37 -11.23 8.63 -14.56
N GLU A 38 -11.37 8.33 -15.86
CA GLU A 38 -10.79 9.15 -16.92
C GLU A 38 -11.20 10.62 -16.85
N ASP A 39 -12.48 10.92 -16.58
CA ASP A 39 -12.98 12.30 -16.47
C ASP A 39 -12.40 13.05 -15.25
N GLN A 40 -12.16 12.34 -14.13
CA GLN A 40 -11.52 12.92 -12.93
C GLN A 40 -10.01 13.11 -13.16
N ARG A 41 -9.34 12.17 -13.84
CA ARG A 41 -7.93 12.33 -14.26
C ARG A 41 -7.78 13.47 -15.26
N ALA A 42 -8.70 13.62 -16.20
CA ALA A 42 -8.69 14.72 -17.14
C ALA A 42 -8.75 16.07 -16.42
N GLN A 43 -9.53 16.17 -15.33
CA GLN A 43 -9.58 17.35 -14.48
C GLN A 43 -8.31 17.51 -13.63
N LEU A 44 -7.76 16.42 -13.09
CA LEU A 44 -6.51 16.41 -12.34
C LEU A 44 -5.34 16.96 -13.17
N PHE A 45 -5.20 16.43 -14.40
CA PHE A 45 -4.16 16.85 -15.34
C PHE A 45 -4.46 18.25 -15.90
N GLY A 46 -5.72 18.55 -16.22
CA GLY A 46 -6.13 19.83 -16.80
C GLY A 46 -5.29 20.17 -18.05
N PRO A 47 -4.45 21.23 -18.01
CA PRO A 47 -3.58 21.59 -19.12
C PRO A 47 -2.26 20.81 -19.18
N ILE A 48 -1.95 19.96 -18.20
CA ILE A 48 -0.71 19.19 -18.13
C ILE A 48 -0.83 17.99 -19.07
N GLU A 49 0.15 17.80 -19.95
CA GLU A 49 0.13 16.70 -20.93
C GLU A 49 0.73 15.39 -20.38
N ALA A 50 1.69 15.50 -19.47
CA ALA A 50 2.26 14.39 -18.75
C ALA A 50 2.87 14.85 -17.44
N CYS A 51 2.78 14.01 -16.41
CA CYS A 51 3.54 14.12 -15.18
C CYS A 51 4.68 13.11 -15.25
N ILE A 52 5.90 13.56 -14.99
CA ILE A 52 7.09 12.71 -14.87
C ILE A 52 7.72 13.01 -13.52
N TRP A 53 7.93 11.98 -12.72
CA TRP A 53 8.52 12.14 -11.40
C TRP A 53 9.41 10.96 -11.07
N HIS A 54 10.36 11.22 -10.18
CA HIS A 54 11.14 10.17 -9.57
C HIS A 54 10.31 9.60 -8.42
N ASP A 55 10.30 8.28 -8.28
CA ASP A 55 9.64 7.54 -7.18
C ASP A 55 10.21 7.83 -5.76
N GLY A 56 11.02 8.88 -5.62
CA GLY A 56 11.59 9.33 -4.34
C GLY A 56 12.68 8.40 -3.79
N GLU A 57 12.73 8.28 -2.45
CA GLU A 57 13.62 7.34 -1.72
C GLU A 57 13.18 5.86 -1.85
N THR A 58 12.23 5.54 -2.73
CA THR A 58 11.96 4.15 -3.07
C THR A 58 13.10 3.62 -3.94
N GLN A 59 13.44 2.35 -3.73
CA GLN A 59 14.73 1.80 -4.18
C GLN A 59 14.73 1.32 -5.63
N THR A 60 13.63 1.52 -6.35
CA THR A 60 13.53 1.21 -7.77
C THR A 60 14.28 2.23 -8.63
N ASN A 61 14.58 3.42 -8.09
CA ASN A 61 15.23 4.52 -8.82
C ASN A 61 14.58 4.71 -10.20
N ALA A 62 13.27 4.56 -10.23
CA ALA A 62 12.49 4.49 -11.43
C ALA A 62 11.90 5.87 -11.71
N TRP A 63 12.03 6.29 -12.97
CA TRP A 63 11.29 7.42 -13.47
C TRP A 63 9.90 6.95 -13.84
N LEU A 64 8.91 7.45 -13.11
CA LEU A 64 7.51 7.19 -13.36
C LEU A 64 6.97 8.27 -14.29
N ARG A 65 6.05 7.87 -15.17
CA ARG A 65 5.34 8.76 -16.09
C ARG A 65 3.87 8.41 -16.10
N ALA A 66 3.03 9.42 -15.98
CA ALA A 66 1.62 9.32 -16.27
C ALA A 66 1.27 10.36 -17.34
N ASP A 67 0.71 9.88 -18.44
CA ASP A 67 0.22 10.73 -19.52
C ASP A 67 -1.20 11.20 -19.20
N ALA A 68 -1.52 12.41 -19.65
CA ALA A 68 -2.88 12.91 -19.57
C ALA A 68 -3.80 12.04 -20.44
N PRO A 69 -5.04 11.81 -20.01
CA PRO A 69 -6.02 11.14 -20.86
C PRO A 69 -6.27 11.95 -22.15
N ASP A 70 -6.60 11.26 -23.24
CA ASP A 70 -6.85 11.87 -24.57
C ASP A 70 -7.94 12.95 -24.50
N ARG A 71 -8.89 12.78 -23.57
CA ARG A 71 -9.94 13.74 -23.30
C ARG A 71 -9.44 14.85 -22.38
N LYS A 72 -9.11 16.01 -22.97
CA LYS A 72 -8.75 17.22 -22.21
C LYS A 72 -10.00 17.80 -21.53
N ALA A 73 -10.07 17.75 -20.21
CA ALA A 73 -11.07 18.51 -19.47
C ALA A 73 -10.63 19.99 -19.41
N PRO A 74 -11.58 20.93 -19.39
CA PRO A 74 -11.25 22.33 -19.11
C PRO A 74 -10.57 22.42 -17.74
N PRO A 75 -9.57 23.30 -17.57
CA PRO A 75 -8.87 23.46 -16.31
C PRO A 75 -9.86 23.79 -15.18
N LEU A 76 -9.64 23.19 -14.01
CA LEU A 76 -10.40 23.53 -12.80
C LEU A 76 -10.21 25.03 -12.51
N SER A 77 -11.30 25.76 -12.31
CA SER A 77 -11.21 27.12 -11.78
C SER A 77 -10.64 27.06 -10.37
N ILE A 78 -9.93 28.10 -9.94
CA ILE A 78 -9.34 28.18 -8.58
C ILE A 78 -10.41 27.97 -7.49
N ASP A 79 -11.67 28.31 -7.78
CA ASP A 79 -12.82 28.14 -6.87
C ASP A 79 -13.53 26.77 -6.98
N ARG A 80 -13.07 25.87 -7.87
CA ARG A 80 -13.65 24.52 -8.03
C ARG A 80 -12.66 23.48 -7.55
N HIS A 81 -13.09 22.73 -6.54
CA HIS A 81 -12.36 21.57 -6.04
C HIS A 81 -12.77 20.30 -6.78
N LEU A 82 -11.83 19.36 -6.87
CA LEU A 82 -12.14 18.01 -7.33
C LEU A 82 -12.81 17.26 -6.19
N ALA A 83 -14.12 17.05 -6.28
CA ALA A 83 -14.89 16.29 -5.30
C ALA A 83 -14.81 14.80 -5.63
N LEU A 84 -14.30 14.02 -4.68
CA LEU A 84 -14.25 12.57 -4.74
C LEU A 84 -15.62 11.99 -4.40
N THR A 85 -16.06 11.04 -5.20
CA THR A 85 -17.20 10.19 -4.84
C THR A 85 -16.75 9.09 -3.87
N PRO A 86 -17.67 8.44 -3.14
CA PRO A 86 -17.33 7.25 -2.35
C PRO A 86 -16.67 6.13 -3.18
N GLY A 87 -17.02 6.04 -4.47
CA GLY A 87 -16.39 5.10 -5.41
C GLY A 87 -14.94 5.46 -5.72
N ASP A 88 -14.65 6.75 -5.93
CA ASP A 88 -13.29 7.25 -6.15
C ASP A 88 -12.40 6.99 -4.93
N GLU A 89 -12.94 7.19 -3.72
CA GLU A 89 -12.21 6.88 -2.48
C GLU A 89 -11.91 5.40 -2.32
N ALA A 90 -12.87 4.53 -2.64
CA ALA A 90 -12.67 3.09 -2.61
C ALA A 90 -11.60 2.64 -3.63
N ALA A 91 -11.63 3.19 -4.85
CA ALA A 91 -10.64 2.94 -5.87
C ALA A 91 -9.25 3.43 -5.45
N LEU A 92 -9.16 4.64 -4.87
CA LEU A 92 -7.92 5.18 -4.34
C LEU A 92 -7.37 4.31 -3.21
N ASN A 93 -8.20 3.91 -2.24
CA ASN A 93 -7.77 3.02 -1.16
C ASN A 93 -7.23 1.68 -1.71
N LEU A 94 -7.83 1.15 -2.78
CA LEU A 94 -7.35 -0.06 -3.45
C LEU A 94 -5.99 0.19 -4.13
N ALA A 95 -5.81 1.32 -4.81
CA ALA A 95 -4.54 1.69 -5.45
C ALA A 95 -3.43 1.95 -4.41
N SER A 96 -3.73 2.63 -3.31
CA SER A 96 -2.79 2.81 -2.18
C SER A 96 -2.35 1.45 -1.64
N ARG A 97 -3.29 0.51 -1.43
CA ARG A 97 -2.97 -0.86 -1.01
C ARG A 97 -2.11 -1.57 -2.06
N ALA A 98 -2.40 -1.43 -3.35
CA ALA A 98 -1.61 -2.06 -4.41
C ALA A 98 -0.17 -1.49 -4.51
N TRP A 99 -0.02 -0.17 -4.37
CA TRP A 99 1.28 0.50 -4.29
C TRP A 99 2.10 0.04 -3.09
N PHE A 100 1.48 0.05 -1.91
CA PHE A 100 2.08 -0.47 -0.69
C PHE A 100 2.60 -1.90 -0.87
N MET A 101 1.81 -2.80 -1.47
CA MET A 101 2.20 -4.20 -1.67
C MET A 101 3.36 -4.34 -2.68
N ARG A 102 3.42 -3.49 -3.71
CA ARG A 102 4.55 -3.45 -4.65
C ARG A 102 5.83 -3.04 -3.93
N GLU A 103 5.80 -1.95 -3.17
CA GLU A 103 6.98 -1.44 -2.46
C GLU A 103 7.47 -2.40 -1.38
N PHE A 104 6.54 -3.01 -0.64
CA PHE A 104 6.88 -4.01 0.36
C PHE A 104 7.49 -5.26 -0.25
N ALA A 105 6.97 -5.74 -1.40
CA ALA A 105 7.56 -6.87 -2.12
C ALA A 105 9.00 -6.56 -2.59
N HIS A 106 9.27 -5.34 -3.06
CA HIS A 106 10.63 -4.91 -3.41
C HIS A 106 11.56 -4.89 -2.20
N THR A 107 11.10 -4.34 -1.07
CA THR A 107 11.86 -4.34 0.19
C THR A 107 12.20 -5.76 0.65
N LEU A 108 11.23 -6.68 0.57
CA LEU A 108 11.41 -8.07 0.97
C LEU A 108 12.32 -8.85 0.02
N THR A 109 12.30 -8.56 -1.27
CA THR A 109 13.18 -9.19 -2.27
C THR A 109 14.65 -8.98 -1.92
N ARG A 110 15.02 -7.81 -1.40
CA ARG A 110 16.38 -7.54 -0.91
C ARG A 110 16.73 -8.34 0.35
N ARG A 111 15.78 -8.44 1.27
CA ARG A 111 15.97 -9.16 2.54
C ARG A 111 15.96 -10.67 2.37
N PHE A 112 15.26 -11.15 1.35
CA PHE A 112 15.11 -12.56 0.99
C PHE A 112 15.42 -12.73 -0.51
N PRO A 113 16.71 -12.82 -0.88
CA PRO A 113 17.15 -12.88 -2.29
C PRO A 113 16.56 -14.04 -3.10
N ALA A 114 16.06 -15.08 -2.43
CA ALA A 114 15.33 -16.18 -3.05
C ALA A 114 14.13 -15.72 -3.90
N TYR A 115 13.55 -14.54 -3.61
CA TYR A 115 12.44 -13.98 -4.37
C TYR A 115 12.84 -12.98 -5.47
N ALA A 116 14.14 -12.81 -5.75
CA ALA A 116 14.61 -11.91 -6.80
C ALA A 116 14.18 -12.29 -8.23
N PRO A 117 14.17 -13.58 -8.63
CA PRO A 117 13.73 -13.98 -9.97
C PRO A 117 12.28 -13.57 -10.28
N ALA A 118 11.99 -13.19 -11.53
CA ALA A 118 10.68 -12.66 -11.92
C ALA A 118 9.51 -13.62 -11.63
N GLU A 119 9.74 -14.93 -11.80
CA GLU A 119 8.78 -15.98 -11.45
C GLU A 119 8.47 -16.02 -9.95
N ALA A 120 9.51 -15.90 -9.10
CA ALA A 120 9.36 -15.87 -7.66
C ALA A 120 8.72 -14.56 -7.15
N GLN A 121 8.85 -13.45 -7.89
CA GLN A 121 8.18 -12.18 -7.54
C GLN A 121 6.66 -12.28 -7.68
N LEU A 122 6.14 -13.01 -8.68
CA LEU A 122 4.71 -13.20 -8.83
C LEU A 122 4.13 -13.99 -7.66
N ASP A 123 4.80 -15.07 -7.26
CA ASP A 123 4.40 -15.90 -6.13
C ASP A 123 4.54 -15.17 -4.79
N LEU A 124 5.58 -14.33 -4.64
CA LEU A 124 5.73 -13.43 -3.50
C LEU A 124 4.54 -12.49 -3.38
N ARG A 125 4.17 -11.79 -4.48
CA ARG A 125 3.04 -10.84 -4.48
C ARG A 125 1.72 -11.52 -4.11
N ARG A 126 1.47 -12.72 -4.65
CA ARG A 126 0.28 -13.53 -4.30
C ARG A 126 0.29 -13.94 -2.83
N SER A 127 1.43 -14.39 -2.32
CA SER A 127 1.60 -14.80 -0.92
C SER A 127 1.37 -13.63 0.03
N LEU A 128 1.95 -12.46 -0.28
CA LEU A 128 1.74 -11.25 0.50
C LEU A 128 0.27 -10.86 0.54
N ALA A 129 -0.45 -10.90 -0.59
CA ALA A 129 -1.89 -10.58 -0.60
C ALA A 129 -2.67 -11.52 0.34
N MET A 130 -2.41 -12.82 0.30
CA MET A 130 -3.02 -13.79 1.21
C MET A 130 -2.65 -13.51 2.67
N PHE A 131 -1.39 -13.20 2.97
CA PHE A 131 -0.94 -12.90 4.34
C PHE A 131 -1.52 -11.59 4.86
N ALA A 132 -1.80 -10.61 4.00
CA ALA A 132 -2.52 -9.39 4.37
C ALA A 132 -3.93 -9.71 4.88
N ASP A 133 -4.66 -10.51 4.11
CA ASP A 133 -6.02 -10.89 4.45
C ASP A 133 -6.04 -11.76 5.71
N GLU A 134 -5.07 -12.67 5.86
CA GLU A 134 -4.86 -13.47 7.07
C GLU A 134 -4.57 -12.56 8.30
N ALA A 135 -3.70 -11.55 8.17
CA ALA A 135 -3.41 -10.60 9.24
C ALA A 135 -4.66 -9.83 9.69
N HIS A 136 -5.48 -9.39 8.72
CA HIS A 136 -6.75 -8.74 9.02
C HIS A 136 -7.72 -9.66 9.76
N GLN A 137 -7.78 -10.95 9.40
CA GLN A 137 -8.57 -11.94 10.14
C GLN A 137 -8.07 -12.13 11.58
N PHE A 138 -6.79 -11.93 11.86
CA PHE A 138 -6.24 -11.95 13.23
C PHE A 138 -6.38 -10.61 13.97
N GLY A 139 -7.04 -9.63 13.35
CA GLY A 139 -7.33 -8.33 13.94
C GLY A 139 -6.19 -7.32 13.86
N PHE A 140 -5.14 -7.59 13.09
CA PHE A 140 -4.10 -6.59 12.82
C PHE A 140 -4.65 -5.50 11.90
N ARG A 141 -4.61 -4.26 12.36
CA ARG A 141 -5.16 -3.09 11.64
C ARG A 141 -4.10 -2.06 11.26
N LEU A 142 -3.02 -1.99 12.04
CA LEU A 142 -1.91 -1.07 11.76
C LEU A 142 -1.01 -1.68 10.68
N GLU A 143 -0.57 -0.86 9.73
CA GLU A 143 0.34 -1.29 8.66
C GLU A 143 1.61 -1.95 9.20
N ARG A 144 2.19 -1.37 10.26
CA ARG A 144 3.32 -1.94 11.01
C ARG A 144 3.10 -3.40 11.40
N ASP A 145 1.92 -3.71 11.94
CA ASP A 145 1.63 -5.03 12.49
C ASP A 145 1.44 -6.04 11.34
N ILE A 146 0.77 -5.60 10.27
CA ILE A 146 0.55 -6.39 9.04
C ILE A 146 1.89 -6.70 8.36
N HIS A 147 2.77 -5.71 8.22
CA HIS A 147 4.13 -5.89 7.69
C HIS A 147 4.92 -6.93 8.46
N TYR A 148 4.95 -6.77 9.78
CA TYR A 148 5.73 -7.65 10.63
C TYR A 148 5.17 -9.08 10.58
N TYR A 149 3.85 -9.24 10.55
CA TYR A 149 3.20 -10.53 10.36
C TYR A 149 3.57 -11.19 9.01
N MET A 150 3.48 -10.46 7.90
CA MET A 150 3.86 -10.96 6.57
C MET A 150 5.32 -11.42 6.54
N GLU A 151 6.22 -10.66 7.17
CA GLU A 151 7.63 -11.05 7.26
C GLU A 151 7.80 -12.37 8.01
N LEU A 152 7.06 -12.57 9.12
CA LEU A 152 7.07 -13.85 9.84
C LEU A 152 6.57 -15.00 8.96
N ARG A 153 5.50 -14.80 8.18
CA ARG A 153 4.96 -15.82 7.26
C ARG A 153 5.90 -16.17 6.12
N LEU A 154 6.79 -15.25 5.72
CA LEU A 154 7.86 -15.53 4.75
C LEU A 154 9.07 -16.19 5.38
N ARG A 155 9.41 -15.85 6.63
CA ARG A 155 10.60 -16.37 7.32
C ARG A 155 10.40 -17.78 7.86
N TYR A 156 9.19 -18.11 8.33
CA TYR A 156 8.90 -19.36 9.02
C TYR A 156 8.00 -20.27 8.19
N PRO A 157 8.17 -21.61 8.28
CA PRO A 157 7.34 -22.57 7.57
C PRO A 157 5.88 -22.46 8.01
N ARG A 158 4.96 -23.06 7.24
CA ARG A 158 3.51 -22.92 7.48
C ARG A 158 3.05 -23.70 8.70
N GLU A 159 3.65 -24.86 8.96
CA GLU A 159 3.23 -25.85 9.93
C GLU A 159 3.07 -25.25 11.35
N PRO A 160 4.03 -24.46 11.90
CA PRO A 160 3.85 -23.82 13.20
C PRO A 160 2.63 -22.90 13.31
N PHE A 161 2.24 -22.21 12.23
CA PHE A 161 1.08 -21.32 12.24
C PHE A 161 -0.25 -22.07 12.32
N VAL A 162 -0.27 -23.33 11.86
CA VAL A 162 -1.48 -24.16 11.78
C VAL A 162 -1.58 -25.15 12.94
N GLU A 163 -0.44 -25.69 13.38
CA GLU A 163 -0.37 -26.83 14.29
C GLU A 163 0.01 -26.44 15.72
N ASP A 164 0.84 -25.41 15.92
CA ASP A 164 1.25 -25.01 17.27
C ASP A 164 0.11 -24.24 17.97
N LYS A 165 -0.37 -24.83 19.07
CA LYS A 165 -1.48 -24.28 19.87
C LYS A 165 -1.15 -22.90 20.46
N THR A 166 0.10 -22.66 20.82
CA THR A 166 0.55 -21.39 21.41
C THR A 166 0.59 -20.29 20.36
N VAL A 167 1.15 -20.58 19.19
CA VAL A 167 1.13 -19.70 18.01
C VAL A 167 -0.32 -19.31 17.68
N ARG A 168 -1.21 -20.30 17.58
CA ARG A 168 -2.63 -20.05 17.29
C ARG A 168 -3.32 -19.23 18.36
N ALA A 169 -3.04 -19.48 19.64
CA ALA A 169 -3.58 -18.68 20.73
C ALA A 169 -3.14 -17.22 20.63
N LEU A 170 -1.84 -16.95 20.42
CA LEU A 170 -1.32 -15.60 20.25
C LEU A 170 -1.92 -14.87 19.03
N LEU A 171 -2.23 -15.59 17.95
CA LEU A 171 -2.90 -15.05 16.77
C LEU A 171 -4.39 -14.72 17.00
N HIS A 172 -5.06 -15.35 17.96
CA HIS A 172 -6.49 -15.11 18.22
C HIS A 172 -6.78 -14.18 19.41
N GLN A 173 -5.77 -13.81 20.21
CA GLN A 173 -5.87 -12.84 21.31
C GLN A 173 -6.06 -11.40 20.81
N ARG A 174 -7.23 -11.10 20.22
CA ARG A 174 -7.53 -9.81 19.58
C ARG A 174 -7.56 -8.63 20.56
N GLU A 175 -7.76 -8.90 21.84
CA GLU A 175 -7.74 -7.95 22.94
C GLU A 175 -6.35 -7.38 23.24
N ASN A 176 -5.28 -8.09 22.85
CA ASN A 176 -3.91 -7.67 23.10
C ASN A 176 -3.36 -6.80 21.96
N HIS A 177 -2.45 -5.87 22.31
CA HIS A 177 -1.78 -5.02 21.33
C HIS A 177 -1.02 -5.84 20.27
N GLY A 178 -1.20 -5.49 18.99
CA GLY A 178 -0.75 -6.28 17.85
C GLY A 178 0.74 -6.61 17.87
N MET A 179 1.61 -5.61 18.01
CA MET A 179 3.06 -5.85 18.09
C MET A 179 3.49 -6.73 19.26
N SER A 180 2.81 -6.63 20.41
CA SER A 180 3.17 -7.45 21.58
C SER A 180 2.91 -8.93 21.30
N ARG A 181 1.79 -9.23 20.64
CA ARG A 181 1.47 -10.58 20.15
C ARG A 181 2.48 -11.05 19.12
N LEU A 182 2.87 -10.20 18.18
CA LEU A 182 3.83 -10.53 17.13
C LEU A 182 5.23 -10.79 17.68
N PHE A 183 5.68 -10.07 18.71
CA PHE A 183 6.95 -10.37 19.37
C PHE A 183 6.92 -11.70 20.13
N ALA A 184 5.84 -11.97 20.87
CA ALA A 184 5.65 -13.26 21.53
C ALA A 184 5.60 -14.41 20.51
N LEU A 185 4.94 -14.16 19.36
CA LEU A 185 4.88 -15.10 18.24
C LEU A 185 6.27 -15.37 17.67
N THR A 186 7.08 -14.34 17.42
CA THR A 186 8.47 -14.48 16.95
C THR A 186 9.28 -15.36 17.90
N ALA A 187 9.22 -15.08 19.21
CA ALA A 187 9.95 -15.87 20.21
C ALA A 187 9.55 -17.35 20.14
N ARG A 188 8.24 -17.63 20.06
CA ARG A 188 7.74 -19.00 19.95
C ARG A 188 8.18 -19.68 18.65
N LEU A 189 8.12 -18.99 17.52
CA LEU A 189 8.56 -19.52 16.22
C LEU A 189 10.07 -19.81 16.22
N GLN A 190 10.88 -18.97 16.86
CA GLN A 190 12.31 -19.21 17.02
C GLN A 190 12.60 -20.45 17.86
N GLU A 191 11.86 -20.70 18.95
CA GLU A 191 11.99 -21.92 19.76
C GLU A 191 11.67 -23.19 18.97
N ILE A 192 10.71 -23.13 18.04
CA ILE A 192 10.29 -24.29 17.24
C ILE A 192 11.32 -24.61 16.16
N VAL A 193 11.88 -23.59 15.52
CA VAL A 193 12.80 -23.75 14.37
C VAL A 193 14.27 -23.88 14.80
N SER A 194 14.64 -23.39 15.98
CA SER A 194 15.99 -23.60 16.51
C SER A 194 16.14 -25.05 16.94
N PRO A 195 17.13 -25.82 16.41
CA PRO A 195 17.37 -27.17 16.89
C PRO A 195 17.67 -27.11 18.39
N LYS A 196 16.92 -27.88 19.18
CA LYS A 196 17.29 -28.14 20.58
C LYS A 196 18.62 -28.90 20.55
N PHE A 197 19.72 -28.19 20.82
CA PHE A 197 21.00 -28.82 21.14
C PHE A 197 20.95 -29.44 22.54
#